data_AF-A0A4R8DZA8-F1
#
_entry.id   AF-A0A4R8DZA8-F1
#
_cell.length_a   1.000
_cell.length_b   1.000
_cell.length_c   1.000
_cell.angle_alpha   90.00
_cell.angle_beta   90.00
_cell.angle_gamma   90.00
#
_symmetry.space_group_name_H-M   'P 1'
#
loop_
_entity.id
_entity.type
_entity.pdbx_description
1 polymer ?
#
loop_
_entity_poly.entity_id
_entity_poly.type
_entity_poly.pdbx_seq_one_letter_code
_entity_poly.pdbx_strand_id
1 'polypeptide(L)'
;MRRGELYRYRDPSGVSGTGVVALVVEFPPNEDGQQWVAAKWLGPNPCMTFWPGIGDLLEVHGHLGASEVRWLDPDPFDRDDPALAETTSPT
;
A
#
# COMPACT_ATOMS: atom_id res chain seq x y z
N MET A 1 6.23 8.10 -4.68
CA MET A 1 4.99 7.48 -4.16
C MET A 1 4.74 6.21 -4.94
N ARG A 2 4.10 5.22 -4.32
CA ARG A 2 3.88 3.89 -4.91
C ARG A 2 2.40 3.51 -4.81
N ARG A 3 1.80 3.04 -5.89
CA ARG A 3 0.40 2.59 -5.92
C ARG A 3 0.31 1.08 -5.70
N GLY A 4 -0.72 0.66 -5.00
CA GLY A 4 -1.03 -0.74 -4.78
C GLY A 4 -2.52 -0.99 -4.59
N GLU A 5 -2.84 -2.26 -4.39
CA GLU A 5 -4.18 -2.75 -4.11
C GLU A 5 -4.12 -3.67 -2.90
N LEU A 6 -5.02 -3.48 -1.93
CA LEU A 6 -5.20 -4.46 -0.87
C LEU A 6 -6.08 -5.59 -1.41
N TYR A 7 -5.48 -6.74 -1.63
CA TYR A 7 -6.17 -7.93 -2.09
C TYR A 7 -6.48 -8.87 -0.93
N ARG A 8 -7.73 -9.30 -0.83
CA ARG A 8 -8.26 -10.18 0.22
C ARG A 8 -8.51 -11.57 -0.33
N TYR A 9 -7.74 -12.55 0.15
CA TYR A 9 -7.88 -13.96 -0.18
C TYR A 9 -9.07 -14.62 0.52
N ARG A 10 -9.30 -14.24 1.78
CA ARG A 10 -10.37 -14.76 2.63
C ARG A 10 -10.96 -13.59 3.40
N ASP A 11 -12.26 -13.62 3.65
CA ASP A 11 -12.93 -12.62 4.47
C ASP A 11 -13.37 -13.21 5.81
N PRO A 12 -12.52 -13.17 6.86
CA PRO A 12 -12.88 -13.63 8.19
C PRO A 12 -14.02 -12.80 8.82
N SER A 13 -14.24 -11.57 8.35
CA SER A 13 -15.26 -10.68 8.92
C SER A 13 -16.66 -10.96 8.36
N GLY A 14 -16.74 -11.48 7.13
CA GLY A 14 -17.98 -11.61 6.36
C GLY A 14 -18.57 -10.28 5.87
N VAL A 15 -17.83 -9.16 6.01
CA VAL A 15 -18.32 -7.81 5.69
C VAL A 15 -17.79 -7.31 4.34
N SER A 16 -16.50 -7.49 4.07
CA SER A 16 -15.82 -6.82 2.94
C SER A 16 -15.75 -7.66 1.68
N GLY A 17 -15.96 -8.96 1.78
CA GLY A 17 -15.75 -9.92 0.69
C GLY A 17 -14.27 -10.15 0.36
N THR A 18 -14.05 -10.87 -0.74
CA THR A 18 -12.73 -11.24 -1.27
C THR A 18 -12.43 -10.46 -2.56
N GLY A 19 -11.16 -10.43 -2.96
CA GLY A 19 -10.69 -9.68 -4.12
C GLY A 19 -10.06 -8.35 -3.73
N VAL A 20 -10.07 -7.37 -4.63
CA VAL A 20 -9.55 -6.02 -4.33
C VAL A 20 -10.54 -5.30 -3.44
N VAL A 21 -10.13 -5.01 -2.20
CA VAL A 21 -10.98 -4.38 -1.18
C VAL A 21 -10.61 -2.92 -0.90
N ALA A 22 -9.40 -2.51 -1.29
CA ALA A 22 -8.97 -1.11 -1.24
C ALA A 22 -7.92 -0.81 -2.31
N LEU A 23 -7.88 0.43 -2.77
CA LEU A 23 -6.73 1.00 -3.48
C LEU A 23 -5.83 1.69 -2.46
N VAL A 24 -4.52 1.54 -2.57
CA VAL A 24 -3.55 2.15 -1.65
C VAL A 24 -2.53 3.00 -2.40
N VAL A 25 -2.12 4.10 -1.77
CA VAL A 25 -0.99 4.92 -2.19
C VAL A 25 -0.08 5.10 -0.99
N GLU A 26 1.17 4.68 -1.14
CA GLU A 26 2.24 4.90 -0.19
C GLU A 26 3.06 6.13 -0.59
N PHE A 27 3.15 7.08 0.33
CA PHE A 27 3.92 8.31 0.15
C PHE A 27 5.39 8.06 0.51
N PRO A 28 6.33 8.84 -0.06
CA PRO A 28 7.69 8.85 0.44
C PRO A 28 7.74 9.22 1.92
N PRO A 29 8.74 8.71 2.66
CA PRO A 29 9.04 9.26 3.97
C PRO A 29 9.39 10.76 3.85
N ASN A 30 9.02 11.55 4.84
CA ASN A 30 9.48 12.93 4.99
C ASN A 30 10.93 12.97 5.51
N GLU A 31 11.47 14.17 5.75
CA GLU A 31 12.83 14.38 6.26
C GLU A 31 13.08 13.71 7.63
N ASP A 32 12.02 13.54 8.44
CA ASP A 32 12.06 12.87 9.74
C ASP A 32 11.90 11.35 9.63
N GLY A 33 11.80 10.80 8.42
CA GLY A 33 11.58 9.38 8.16
C GLY A 33 10.14 8.91 8.35
N GLN A 34 9.20 9.81 8.67
CA GLN A 34 7.78 9.48 8.81
C GLN A 34 7.14 9.26 7.44
N GLN A 35 6.41 8.15 7.31
CA GLN A 35 5.69 7.79 6.10
C GLN A 35 4.17 7.92 6.31
N TRP A 36 3.43 7.92 5.21
CA TRP A 36 1.98 7.82 5.22
C TRP A 36 1.48 6.92 4.11
N VAL A 37 0.36 6.25 4.35
CA VAL A 37 -0.40 5.49 3.36
C VAL A 37 -1.83 6.00 3.34
N ALA A 38 -2.33 6.35 2.16
CA ALA A 38 -3.75 6.59 1.93
C ALA A 38 -4.40 5.34 1.36
N ALA A 39 -5.50 4.89 1.96
CA ALA A 39 -6.30 3.78 1.46
C ALA A 39 -7.71 4.25 1.11
N LYS A 40 -8.15 3.97 -0.12
CA LYS A 40 -9.53 4.14 -0.57
C LYS A 40 -10.22 2.78 -0.52
N TRP A 41 -11.10 2.61 0.45
CA TRP A 41 -11.89 1.39 0.64
C TRP A 41 -12.96 1.28 -0.44
N LEU A 42 -13.08 0.08 -0.99
CA LEU A 42 -14.07 -0.26 -2.01
C LEU A 42 -15.26 -0.97 -1.35
N GLY A 43 -16.30 -1.21 -2.14
CA GLY A 43 -17.50 -1.91 -1.69
C GLY A 43 -18.65 -0.96 -1.30
N PRO A 44 -19.62 -1.45 -0.49
CA PRO A 44 -20.89 -0.75 -0.26
C PRO A 44 -20.77 0.56 0.51
N ASN A 45 -19.73 0.70 1.34
CA ASN A 45 -19.50 1.86 2.19
C ASN A 45 -18.11 2.45 1.91
N PRO A 46 -17.91 3.11 0.76
CA PRO A 46 -16.60 3.61 0.38
C PRO A 46 -16.15 4.73 1.31
N CYS A 47 -14.90 4.68 1.76
CA CYS A 47 -14.29 5.72 2.58
C CYS A 47 -12.79 5.83 2.30
N MET A 48 -12.16 6.87 2.83
CA MET A 48 -10.71 7.03 2.81
C MET A 48 -10.16 7.01 4.23
N THR A 49 -9.04 6.34 4.41
CA THR A 49 -8.30 6.29 5.68
C THR A 49 -6.83 6.58 5.44
N PHE A 50 -6.16 7.14 6.43
CA PHE A 50 -4.74 7.44 6.41
C PHE A 50 -4.04 6.66 7.52
N TRP A 51 -2.90 6.06 7.20
CA TRP A 51 -2.10 5.21 8.10
C TRP A 51 -0.66 5.71 8.17
N PRO A 52 0.02 5.64 9.33
CA PRO A 52 1.43 6.05 9.48
C PRO A 52 2.45 5.18 8.70
N GLY A 53 2.00 4.13 8.03
CA GLY A 53 2.82 3.24 7.22
C GLY A 53 2.01 2.06 6.69
N ILE A 54 2.60 1.30 5.76
CA ILE A 54 1.95 0.10 5.22
C ILE A 54 1.85 -1.03 6.25
N GLY A 55 2.81 -1.08 7.19
CA GLY A 55 2.81 -2.02 8.31
C GLY A 55 1.58 -1.82 9.21
N ASP A 56 1.27 -0.58 9.59
CA ASP A 56 0.11 -0.26 10.44
C ASP A 56 -1.22 -0.65 9.75
N LEU A 57 -1.34 -0.39 8.45
CA LEU A 57 -2.49 -0.81 7.66
C LEU A 57 -2.63 -2.34 7.68
N LEU A 58 -1.53 -3.08 7.48
CA LEU A 58 -1.54 -4.54 7.40
C LEU A 58 -1.68 -5.22 8.77
N GLU A 59 -1.28 -4.57 9.87
CA GLU A 59 -1.54 -5.07 11.21
C GLU A 59 -3.05 -5.22 11.45
N VAL A 60 -3.83 -4.21 11.03
CA VAL A 60 -5.30 -4.21 11.19
C VAL A 60 -5.99 -4.98 10.07
N HIS A 61 -5.55 -4.81 8.81
CA HIS A 61 -6.27 -5.26 7.62
C HIS A 61 -5.59 -6.37 6.82
N GLY A 62 -4.42 -6.84 7.26
CA GLY A 62 -3.77 -8.03 6.73
C GLY A 62 -4.43 -9.33 7.19
N HIS A 63 -5.18 -9.29 8.32
CA HIS A 63 -5.94 -10.42 8.86
C HIS A 63 -5.11 -11.73 8.88
N LEU A 64 -3.91 -11.68 9.48
CA LEU A 64 -2.98 -12.83 9.59
C LEU A 64 -2.69 -13.51 8.24
N GLY A 65 -2.46 -12.70 7.19
CA GLY A 65 -2.16 -13.18 5.84
C GLY A 65 -3.40 -13.56 5.02
N ALA A 66 -4.62 -13.26 5.50
CA ALA A 66 -5.81 -13.33 4.65
C ALA A 66 -5.88 -12.17 3.64
N SER A 67 -5.01 -11.17 3.77
CA SER A 67 -4.86 -10.08 2.80
C SER A 67 -3.41 -9.67 2.63
N GLU A 68 -3.11 -9.12 1.46
CA GLU A 68 -1.80 -8.59 1.12
C GLU A 68 -1.96 -7.31 0.29
N VAL A 69 -0.90 -6.52 0.22
CA VAL A 69 -0.81 -5.42 -0.74
C VAL A 69 -0.12 -5.93 -1.99
N ARG A 70 -0.79 -5.78 -3.13
CA ARG A 70 -0.23 -6.01 -4.46
C ARG A 70 0.19 -4.67 -5.03
N TRP A 71 1.49 -4.47 -5.16
CA TRP A 71 2.03 -3.23 -5.69
C TRP A 71 1.94 -3.20 -7.22
N LEU A 72 1.45 -2.08 -7.75
CA LEU A 72 1.29 -1.84 -9.18
C LEU A 72 2.50 -1.13 -9.78
N ASP A 73 3.25 -0.44 -8.94
CA ASP A 73 4.47 0.27 -9.31
C ASP A 73 5.70 -0.44 -8.71
N PRO A 74 6.89 -0.31 -9.34
CA PRO A 74 8.17 -0.63 -8.70
C PRO A 74 8.32 0.12 -7.38
N ASP A 75 9.19 -0.37 -6.50
CA ASP A 75 9.43 0.28 -5.22
C ASP A 75 10.34 1.51 -5.45
N PRO A 76 9.82 2.75 -5.31
CA PRO A 76 10.64 3.93 -5.54
C PRO A 76 11.72 4.14 -4.46
N PHE A 77 11.78 3.30 -3.43
CA PHE A 77 12.78 3.35 -2.36
C PHE A 77 13.65 2.11 -2.30
N ASP A 78 13.44 1.13 -3.18
CA ASP A 78 14.36 0.02 -3.33
C ASP A 78 15.63 0.54 -4.02
N ARG A 79 16.71 0.67 -3.24
CA ARG A 79 17.99 1.19 -3.71
C ARG A 79 18.64 0.30 -4.77
N ASP A 80 18.18 -0.94 -4.91
CA ASP A 80 18.64 -1.90 -5.87
C ASP A 80 17.70 -1.98 -7.11
N ASP A 81 16.67 -1.13 -7.20
CA ASP A 81 15.79 -1.07 -8.38
C ASP A 81 16.55 -0.47 -9.58
N PRO A 82 16.76 -1.23 -10.66
CA PRO A 82 17.48 -0.74 -11.84
C PRO A 82 16.80 0.47 -12.49
N ALA A 83 15.50 0.69 -12.29
CA ALA A 83 14.79 1.86 -12.83
C ALA A 83 15.17 3.18 -12.12
N LEU A 84 15.67 3.12 -10.87
CA LEU A 84 16.15 4.30 -10.13
C LEU A 84 17.61 4.64 -10.45
N ALA A 85 18.41 3.66 -10.90
CA ALA A 85 19.83 3.84 -11.20
C ALA A 85 20.10 4.75 -12.42
N GLU A 86 19.16 4.91 -13.35
CA GLU A 86 19.37 5.66 -14.60
C GLU A 86 19.25 7.19 -14.46
N THR A 87 18.87 7.73 -13.30
CA THR A 87 18.63 9.18 -13.11
C THR A 87 19.79 9.97 -12.51
N THR A 88 20.94 9.33 -12.21
CA THR A 88 22.10 9.99 -11.59
C THR A 88 23.32 10.07 -12.52
N SER A 89 23.17 10.70 -13.69
CA SER A 89 24.31 11.20 -14.47
C SER A 89 24.21 12.72 -14.60
N PRO A 90 25.00 13.52 -13.85
CA PRO A 90 25.11 14.96 -14.09
C PRO A 90 25.97 15.20 -15.34
N THR A 91 25.52 16.12 -16.20
CA THR A 91 26.29 16.72 -17.30
C THR A 91 27.15 17.87 -16.79
#